data_AF-A0A7C5IGQ6-F1
#
_entry.id   AF-A0A7C5IGQ6-F1
#
_cell.length_a   1.000
_cell.length_b   1.000
_cell.length_c   1.000
_cell.angle_alpha   90.00
_cell.angle_beta   90.00
_cell.angle_gamma   90.00
#
_symmetry.space_group_name_H-M   'P 1'
#
loop_
_entity.id
_entity.type
_entity.pdbx_description
1 polymer ?
#
loop_
_entity_poly.entity_id
_entity_poly.type
_entity_poly.pdbx_seq_one_letter_code
_entity_poly.pdbx_strand_id
1 'polypeptide(L)'
;MNLKNKQIIFLLAIISITTFATSGLLAQGLSLSQLYQPGKILLDSDGDGLVDRLELTIIIPDNPTAVEISLASELAARANLESLALNFDLVKKESEIKNFSALANPVLIGSNLNWSKKILKDKKIDPAWLKSNQGMVLSFSYQGAQGLLLLAGSEATLLQTGRAYFLRWPYFWEVWGRESGYTFLKFEEDLGNYLAEAGAKFPKIMVKSLLYSFPPTELIPAGLNSLNFKNSGEIT
;
A
#
# COMPACT_ATOMS: atom_id res chain seq x y z
N MET A 1 44.89 6.04 19.05
CA MET A 1 43.83 6.76 18.30
C MET A 1 43.09 5.72 17.47
N ASN A 2 41.93 5.26 17.95
CA ASN A 2 41.29 4.01 17.56
C ASN A 2 39.93 4.34 16.91
N LEU A 3 39.83 4.25 15.57
CA LEU A 3 38.57 4.38 14.84
C LEU A 3 37.96 2.99 14.67
N LYS A 4 37.17 2.54 15.65
CA LYS A 4 36.19 1.46 15.49
C LYS A 4 34.89 1.93 16.11
N ASN A 5 33.92 2.25 15.26
CA ASN A 5 32.47 2.16 15.46
C ASN A 5 31.74 3.12 14.50
N LYS A 6 31.54 2.68 13.27
CA LYS A 6 30.40 3.13 12.46
C LYS A 6 29.51 1.91 12.28
N GLN A 7 28.45 1.84 13.09
CA GLN A 7 27.40 0.86 12.88
C GLN A 7 26.66 1.24 11.59
N ILE A 8 26.88 0.44 10.55
CA ILE A 8 26.12 0.49 9.32
C ILE A 8 24.78 -0.19 9.63
N ILE A 9 23.71 0.59 9.65
CA ILE A 9 22.34 0.08 9.75
C ILE A 9 22.06 -0.67 8.43
N PHE A 10 22.11 -2.00 8.48
CA PHE A 10 21.70 -2.85 7.35
C PHE A 10 20.17 -2.87 7.29
N LEU A 11 19.61 -2.21 6.28
CA LEU A 11 18.21 -2.36 5.89
C LEU A 11 18.07 -3.73 5.19
N LEU A 12 17.52 -4.71 5.89
CA LEU A 12 17.32 -6.06 5.34
C LEU A 12 16.02 -6.07 4.52
N ALA A 13 16.12 -5.85 3.20
CA ALA A 13 15.04 -6.13 2.27
C ALA A 13 15.02 -7.62 1.96
N ILE A 14 14.01 -8.35 2.45
CA ILE A 14 13.80 -9.75 2.08
C ILE A 14 13.15 -9.77 0.69
N ILE A 15 13.96 -10.03 -0.34
CA ILE A 15 13.50 -10.23 -1.72
C ILE A 15 13.15 -11.72 -1.89
N SER A 16 11.85 -12.05 -1.85
CA SER A 16 11.38 -13.39 -2.26
C SER A 16 11.09 -13.41 -3.76
N ILE A 17 11.95 -14.09 -4.52
CA ILE A 17 11.73 -14.38 -5.94
C ILE A 17 10.84 -15.63 -6.03
N THR A 18 9.60 -15.47 -6.48
CA THR A 18 8.72 -16.61 -6.78
C THR A 18 8.55 -16.73 -8.30
N THR A 19 9.05 -17.81 -8.88
CA THR A 19 8.87 -18.15 -10.29
C THR A 19 7.53 -18.86 -10.46
N PHE A 20 6.53 -18.18 -11.02
CA PHE A 20 5.30 -18.81 -11.50
C PHE A 20 5.41 -19.10 -13.00
N ALA A 21 5.21 -20.37 -13.36
CA ALA A 21 5.03 -20.78 -14.75
C ALA A 21 3.70 -20.19 -15.27
N THR A 22 3.75 -19.58 -16.45
CA THR A 22 2.66 -18.84 -17.05
C THR A 22 1.64 -19.76 -17.72
N SER A 23 0.37 -19.61 -17.37
CA SER A 23 -0.76 -20.04 -18.18
C SER A 23 -1.77 -18.88 -18.31
N GLY A 24 -1.99 -18.46 -19.56
CA GLY A 24 -3.23 -17.95 -20.15
C GLY A 24 -4.01 -16.80 -19.48
N LEU A 25 -4.19 -15.72 -20.26
CA LEU A 25 -4.93 -14.47 -20.00
C LEU A 25 -4.34 -13.58 -18.90
N LEU A 26 -3.79 -12.45 -19.34
CA LEU A 26 -3.31 -11.37 -18.48
C LEU A 26 -4.48 -10.70 -17.73
N ALA A 27 -4.95 -11.33 -16.66
CA ALA A 27 -5.45 -10.59 -15.52
C ALA A 27 -4.25 -9.84 -14.94
N GLN A 28 -3.99 -8.63 -15.44
CA GLN A 28 -2.89 -7.78 -14.97
C GLN A 28 -3.16 -7.39 -13.52
N GLY A 29 -2.66 -8.22 -12.59
CA GLY A 29 -2.54 -7.97 -11.16
C GLY A 29 -2.32 -6.51 -10.82
N LEU A 30 -3.21 -5.93 -10.02
CA LEU A 30 -2.96 -4.67 -9.32
C LEU A 30 -1.66 -4.82 -8.52
N SER A 31 -0.58 -4.17 -8.97
CA SER A 31 0.68 -4.06 -8.21
C SER A 31 0.69 -2.77 -7.40
N LEU A 32 1.58 -2.71 -6.41
CA LEU A 32 1.68 -1.53 -5.55
C LEU A 32 2.11 -0.27 -6.32
N SER A 33 2.84 -0.43 -7.42
CA SER A 33 3.27 0.64 -8.32
C SER A 33 2.18 1.16 -9.26
N GLN A 34 1.05 0.44 -9.39
CA GLN A 34 0.06 0.70 -10.43
C GLN A 34 -1.27 1.23 -9.89
N LEU A 35 -1.43 1.39 -8.58
CA LEU A 35 -2.72 1.65 -7.94
C LEU A 35 -3.53 2.79 -8.60
N TYR A 36 -2.97 4.00 -8.68
CA TYR A 36 -3.63 5.17 -9.28
C TYR A 36 -3.15 5.43 -10.73
N GLN A 37 -2.75 4.39 -11.47
CA GLN A 37 -2.50 4.56 -12.90
C GLN A 37 -3.82 4.48 -13.68
N PRO A 38 -3.96 5.24 -14.79
CA PRO A 38 -5.08 5.06 -15.72
C PRO A 38 -5.20 3.60 -16.20
N GLY A 39 -6.43 3.11 -16.32
CA GLY A 39 -6.75 1.72 -16.65
C GLY A 39 -6.63 0.73 -15.49
N LYS A 40 -6.34 1.20 -14.27
CA LYS A 40 -6.36 0.38 -13.04
C LYS A 40 -7.61 0.68 -12.25
N ILE A 41 -7.51 1.49 -11.19
CA ILE A 41 -8.72 1.95 -10.48
C ILE A 41 -9.32 3.20 -11.13
N LEU A 42 -8.54 3.89 -11.97
CA LEU A 42 -8.90 5.11 -12.68
C LEU A 42 -9.30 4.73 -14.11
N LEU A 43 -10.58 4.78 -14.43
CA LEU A 43 -11.10 4.43 -15.75
C LEU A 43 -11.53 5.69 -16.52
N ASP A 44 -11.20 5.69 -17.79
CA ASP A 44 -11.69 6.62 -18.81
C ASP A 44 -12.77 5.86 -19.59
N SER A 45 -14.03 6.25 -19.39
CA SER A 45 -15.19 5.50 -19.88
C SER A 45 -15.56 5.84 -21.32
N ASP A 46 -15.16 7.01 -21.84
CA ASP A 46 -15.49 7.48 -23.19
C ASP A 46 -14.27 7.61 -24.13
N GLY A 47 -13.06 7.48 -23.59
CA GLY A 47 -11.81 7.40 -24.34
C GLY A 47 -11.20 8.76 -24.70
N ASP A 48 -11.60 9.84 -24.03
CA ASP A 48 -11.09 11.19 -24.29
C ASP A 48 -9.75 11.51 -23.59
N GLY A 49 -9.24 10.56 -22.79
CA GLY A 49 -8.01 10.66 -22.02
C GLY A 49 -8.21 11.23 -20.60
N LEU A 50 -9.44 11.52 -20.20
CA LEU A 50 -9.79 12.00 -18.87
C LEU A 50 -10.43 10.88 -18.04
N VAL A 51 -9.95 10.72 -16.82
CA VAL A 51 -10.49 9.72 -15.90
C VAL A 51 -11.82 10.23 -15.34
N ASP A 52 -12.90 9.50 -15.61
CA ASP A 52 -14.27 9.85 -15.22
C ASP A 52 -14.96 8.77 -14.37
N ARG A 53 -14.26 7.68 -14.05
CA ARG A 53 -14.83 6.59 -13.25
C ARG A 53 -13.79 5.93 -12.34
N LEU A 54 -14.23 5.62 -11.11
CA LEU A 54 -13.46 4.88 -10.13
C LEU A 54 -13.94 3.45 -9.99
N GLU A 55 -13.01 2.51 -10.18
CA GLU A 55 -13.22 1.07 -9.99
C GLU A 55 -12.36 0.57 -8.81
N LEU A 56 -12.83 0.87 -7.60
CA LEU A 56 -12.18 0.56 -6.32
C LEU A 56 -13.25 0.19 -5.30
N THR A 57 -13.02 -0.85 -4.49
CA THR A 57 -13.85 -1.16 -3.32
C THR A 57 -12.98 -1.22 -2.07
N ILE A 58 -13.17 -0.30 -1.13
CA ILE A 58 -12.50 -0.28 0.16
C ILE A 58 -13.36 -1.07 1.15
N ILE A 59 -12.78 -2.09 1.77
CA ILE A 59 -13.49 -3.02 2.65
C ILE A 59 -13.01 -2.82 4.08
N ILE A 60 -13.95 -2.57 4.99
CA ILE A 60 -13.73 -2.44 6.44
C ILE A 60 -14.58 -3.47 7.21
N PRO A 61 -14.22 -3.81 8.46
CA PRO A 61 -15.03 -4.71 9.28
C PRO A 61 -16.46 -4.19 9.51
N ASP A 62 -17.40 -5.09 9.84
CA ASP A 62 -18.79 -4.72 10.11
C ASP A 62 -18.95 -3.79 11.33
N ASN A 63 -18.08 -3.97 12.31
CA ASN A 63 -17.90 -3.15 13.50
C ASN A 63 -16.50 -2.50 13.45
N PRO A 64 -16.29 -1.50 12.59
CA PRO A 64 -14.97 -0.93 12.36
C PRO A 64 -14.55 -0.04 13.53
N THR A 65 -13.25 0.06 13.76
CA THR A 65 -12.67 1.02 14.70
C THR A 65 -12.69 2.42 14.11
N ALA A 66 -12.56 3.45 14.96
CA ALA A 66 -12.45 4.84 14.48
C ALA A 66 -11.26 5.03 13.51
N VAL A 67 -10.18 4.28 13.72
CA VAL A 67 -9.00 4.30 12.85
C VAL A 67 -9.30 3.69 11.49
N GLU A 68 -10.00 2.56 11.43
CA GLU A 68 -10.38 1.93 10.16
C GLU A 68 -11.32 2.82 9.35
N ILE A 69 -12.29 3.47 10.01
CA ILE A 69 -13.18 4.46 9.38
C ILE A 69 -12.38 5.64 8.83
N SER A 70 -11.48 6.21 9.65
CA SER A 70 -10.66 7.36 9.26
C SER A 70 -9.79 7.03 8.05
N LEU A 71 -9.11 5.89 8.07
CA LEU A 71 -8.27 5.46 6.96
C LEU A 71 -9.07 5.18 5.69
N ALA A 72 -10.22 4.50 5.80
CA ALA A 72 -11.10 4.27 4.65
C ALA A 72 -11.59 5.59 4.04
N SER A 73 -11.92 6.57 4.88
CA SER A 73 -12.37 7.89 4.44
C SER A 73 -11.26 8.66 3.74
N GLU A 74 -10.05 8.67 4.30
CA GLU A 74 -8.88 9.30 3.67
C GLU A 74 -8.55 8.65 2.32
N LEU A 75 -8.67 7.33 2.24
CA LEU A 75 -8.41 6.58 1.03
C LEU A 75 -9.46 6.85 -0.07
N ALA A 76 -10.74 6.89 0.31
CA ALA A 76 -11.83 7.24 -0.59
C ALA A 76 -11.70 8.69 -1.09
N ALA A 77 -11.35 9.63 -0.20
CA ALA A 77 -11.10 11.02 -0.58
C ALA A 77 -9.92 11.13 -1.55
N ARG A 78 -8.82 10.40 -1.28
CA ARG A 78 -7.65 10.37 -2.17
C ARG A 78 -7.98 9.79 -3.54
N ALA A 79 -8.74 8.71 -3.61
CA ALA A 79 -9.16 8.11 -4.87
C ALA A 79 -10.05 9.06 -5.69
N ASN A 80 -11.00 9.72 -5.01
CA ASN A 80 -11.85 10.75 -5.63
C ASN A 80 -11.06 11.96 -6.15
N LEU A 81 -9.94 12.32 -5.51
CA LEU A 81 -9.08 13.42 -6.00
C LEU A 81 -8.39 13.09 -7.33
N GLU A 82 -8.21 11.80 -7.66
CA GLU A 82 -7.54 11.36 -8.88
C GLU A 82 -8.48 11.19 -10.08
N SER A 83 -9.77 11.44 -9.90
CA SER A 83 -10.83 11.28 -10.90
C SER A 83 -11.60 12.58 -11.08
N LEU A 84 -12.10 12.84 -12.29
CA LEU A 84 -13.00 13.97 -12.55
C LEU A 84 -14.43 13.72 -12.05
N ALA A 85 -14.77 12.47 -11.73
CA ALA A 85 -16.04 12.10 -11.12
C ALA A 85 -15.87 11.59 -9.69
N LEU A 86 -16.86 11.92 -8.85
CA LEU A 86 -16.94 11.45 -7.48
C LEU A 86 -17.73 10.14 -7.39
N ASN A 87 -17.20 9.20 -6.61
CA ASN A 87 -17.89 7.99 -6.17
C ASN A 87 -17.94 7.97 -4.64
N PHE A 88 -19.16 8.08 -4.08
CA PHE A 88 -19.40 8.02 -2.64
C PHE A 88 -19.59 6.57 -2.13
N ASP A 89 -19.70 5.61 -3.04
CA ASP A 89 -19.98 4.20 -2.73
C ASP A 89 -18.72 3.33 -2.69
N LEU A 90 -17.55 3.94 -2.45
CA LEU A 90 -16.26 3.26 -2.45
C LEU A 90 -16.03 2.42 -1.19
N VAL A 91 -16.62 2.77 -0.05
CA VAL A 91 -16.37 2.11 1.23
C VAL A 91 -17.54 1.18 1.55
N LYS A 92 -17.23 -0.10 1.78
CA LYS A 92 -18.20 -1.15 2.13
C LYS A 92 -17.76 -1.88 3.38
N LYS A 93 -18.72 -2.24 4.22
CA LYS A 93 -18.53 -3.23 5.27
C LYS A 93 -18.42 -4.62 4.66
N GLU A 94 -17.76 -5.52 5.36
CA GLU A 94 -17.56 -6.91 4.89
C GLU A 94 -18.90 -7.61 4.56
N SER A 95 -19.93 -7.44 5.41
CA SER A 95 -21.25 -8.05 5.22
C SER A 95 -22.05 -7.51 4.04
N GLU A 96 -21.73 -6.32 3.52
CA GLU A 96 -22.41 -5.74 2.35
C GLU A 96 -22.00 -6.42 1.04
N ILE A 97 -20.88 -7.15 1.07
CA ILE A 97 -20.27 -7.76 -0.10
C ILE A 97 -20.78 -9.20 -0.24
N LYS A 98 -21.61 -9.42 -1.26
CA LYS A 98 -22.19 -10.75 -1.53
C LYS A 98 -21.26 -11.67 -2.31
N ASN A 99 -20.45 -11.12 -3.21
CA ASN A 99 -19.58 -11.88 -4.09
C ASN A 99 -18.20 -11.23 -4.18
N PHE A 100 -17.25 -11.75 -3.39
CA PHE A 100 -15.87 -11.26 -3.36
C PHE A 100 -15.17 -11.41 -4.71
N SER A 101 -15.43 -12.51 -5.43
CA SER A 101 -14.80 -12.82 -6.72
C SER A 101 -15.14 -11.82 -7.83
N ALA A 102 -16.24 -11.10 -7.69
CA ALA A 102 -16.68 -10.08 -8.65
C ALA A 102 -16.18 -8.67 -8.31
N LEU A 103 -15.46 -8.50 -7.20
CA LEU A 103 -14.94 -7.19 -6.83
C LEU A 103 -13.77 -6.82 -7.71
N ALA A 104 -13.82 -5.60 -8.25
CA ALA A 104 -12.71 -4.99 -8.92
C ALA A 104 -11.85 -4.22 -7.91
N ASN A 105 -10.53 -4.49 -7.94
CA ASN A 105 -9.51 -3.82 -7.13
C ASN A 105 -9.85 -3.66 -5.63
N PRO A 106 -10.28 -4.71 -4.88
CA PRO A 106 -10.60 -4.57 -3.47
C PRO A 106 -9.38 -4.14 -2.63
N VAL A 107 -9.58 -3.19 -1.71
CA VAL A 107 -8.61 -2.80 -0.69
C VAL A 107 -9.16 -3.17 0.69
N LEU A 108 -8.56 -4.16 1.33
CA LEU A 108 -8.95 -4.63 2.65
C LEU A 108 -8.15 -3.89 3.72
N ILE A 109 -8.83 -3.27 4.66
CA ILE A 109 -8.20 -2.54 5.77
C ILE A 109 -8.28 -3.38 7.05
N GLY A 110 -7.11 -3.75 7.56
CA GLY A 110 -6.96 -4.43 8.84
C GLY A 110 -7.03 -5.96 8.75
N SER A 111 -6.65 -6.59 9.86
CA SER A 111 -6.68 -8.06 10.03
C SER A 111 -8.01 -8.59 10.55
N ASN A 112 -8.93 -7.70 10.98
CA ASN A 112 -10.23 -8.07 11.54
C ASN A 112 -11.32 -8.30 10.47
N LEU A 113 -10.92 -8.62 9.25
CA LEU A 113 -11.80 -9.08 8.17
C LEU A 113 -11.66 -10.58 8.01
N ASN A 114 -12.77 -11.28 7.77
CA ASN A 114 -12.75 -12.71 7.47
C ASN A 114 -11.96 -13.00 6.18
N TRP A 115 -12.07 -12.14 5.16
CA TRP A 115 -11.27 -12.26 3.94
C TRP A 115 -9.79 -11.99 4.19
N SER A 116 -9.42 -10.99 5.01
CA SER A 116 -8.02 -10.78 5.38
C SER A 116 -7.42 -12.04 6.00
N LYS A 117 -8.12 -12.66 6.95
CA LYS A 117 -7.68 -13.92 7.59
C LYS A 117 -7.50 -15.07 6.58
N LYS A 118 -8.45 -15.22 5.64
CA LYS A 118 -8.38 -16.25 4.58
C LYS A 118 -7.22 -16.00 3.60
N ILE A 119 -7.03 -14.76 3.17
CA ILE A 119 -5.93 -14.36 2.27
C ILE A 119 -4.57 -14.56 2.93
N LEU A 120 -4.44 -14.21 4.21
CA LEU A 120 -3.20 -14.41 4.97
C LEU A 120 -2.88 -15.90 5.13
N LYS A 121 -3.88 -16.71 5.42
CA LYS A 121 -3.74 -18.18 5.49
C LYS A 121 -3.30 -18.77 4.15
N ASP A 122 -3.92 -18.35 3.04
CA ASP A 122 -3.55 -18.79 1.68
C ASP A 122 -2.10 -18.41 1.32
N LYS A 123 -1.70 -17.17 1.64
CA LYS A 123 -0.34 -16.69 1.46
C LYS A 123 0.68 -17.23 2.47
N LYS A 124 0.24 -18.00 3.48
CA LYS A 124 1.07 -18.49 4.58
C LYS A 124 1.80 -17.36 5.32
N ILE A 125 1.14 -16.20 5.47
CA ILE A 125 1.64 -15.06 6.22
C ILE A 125 0.95 -15.06 7.57
N ASP A 126 1.72 -15.15 8.65
CA ASP A 126 1.22 -14.96 10.00
C ASP A 126 1.20 -13.46 10.33
N PRO A 127 0.06 -12.79 10.57
CA PRO A 127 0.08 -11.37 10.94
C PRO A 127 0.77 -11.09 12.29
N ALA A 128 0.96 -12.10 13.15
CA ALA A 128 1.51 -11.93 14.50
C ALA A 128 3.00 -11.53 14.54
N TRP A 129 3.75 -11.66 13.43
CA TRP A 129 5.14 -11.20 13.39
C TRP A 129 5.25 -9.66 13.29
N LEU A 130 4.17 -8.97 12.92
CA LEU A 130 4.15 -7.51 12.87
C LEU A 130 4.19 -6.95 14.29
N LYS A 131 5.29 -6.25 14.61
CA LYS A 131 5.41 -5.51 15.87
C LYS A 131 4.40 -4.36 15.92
N SER A 132 4.11 -3.86 17.11
CA SER A 132 3.16 -2.76 17.32
C SER A 132 3.49 -1.50 16.52
N ASN A 133 4.75 -1.28 16.17
CA ASN A 133 5.23 -0.15 15.37
C ASN A 133 5.46 -0.49 13.89
N GLN A 134 5.03 -1.66 13.44
CA GLN A 134 5.17 -2.12 12.06
C GLN A 134 3.81 -2.29 11.37
N GLY A 135 3.79 -1.99 10.09
CA GLY A 135 2.64 -2.24 9.24
C GLY A 135 3.05 -2.67 7.85
N MET A 136 2.13 -3.27 7.14
CA MET A 136 2.39 -3.89 5.85
C MET A 136 1.27 -3.60 4.86
N VAL A 137 1.67 -3.32 3.63
CA VAL A 137 0.79 -3.27 2.46
C VAL A 137 1.21 -4.39 1.54
N LEU A 138 0.27 -5.23 1.09
CA LEU A 138 0.59 -6.31 0.15
C LEU A 138 -0.50 -6.47 -0.90
N SER A 139 -0.08 -6.84 -2.10
CA SER A 139 -0.97 -7.28 -3.17
C SER A 139 -1.35 -8.75 -3.00
N PHE A 140 -2.61 -9.06 -3.27
CA PHE A 140 -3.14 -10.42 -3.23
C PHE A 140 -3.91 -10.78 -4.50
N SER A 141 -4.06 -12.08 -4.71
CA SER A 141 -4.98 -12.69 -5.66
C SER A 141 -5.74 -13.75 -4.88
N TYR A 142 -7.06 -13.64 -4.78
CA TYR A 142 -7.88 -14.55 -3.99
C TYR A 142 -9.26 -14.70 -4.65
N GLN A 143 -9.65 -15.95 -4.93
CA GLN A 143 -10.91 -16.29 -5.59
C GLN A 143 -11.15 -15.49 -6.89
N GLY A 144 -10.10 -15.24 -7.68
CA GLY A 144 -10.19 -14.49 -8.94
C GLY A 144 -10.10 -12.96 -8.81
N ALA A 145 -10.35 -12.41 -7.61
CA ALA A 145 -10.17 -10.99 -7.35
C ALA A 145 -8.69 -10.67 -7.03
N GLN A 146 -8.21 -9.52 -7.49
CA GLN A 146 -6.87 -9.02 -7.25
C GLN A 146 -6.97 -7.66 -6.56
N GLY A 147 -6.22 -7.47 -5.47
CA GLY A 147 -6.40 -6.30 -4.62
C GLY A 147 -5.26 -6.07 -3.66
N LEU A 148 -5.43 -5.13 -2.74
CA LEU A 148 -4.46 -4.77 -1.71
C LEU A 148 -4.98 -5.08 -0.31
N LEU A 149 -4.10 -5.54 0.57
CA LEU A 149 -4.38 -5.79 1.97
C LEU A 149 -3.44 -4.94 2.83
N LEU A 150 -4.03 -4.18 3.75
CA LEU A 150 -3.33 -3.41 4.77
C LEU A 150 -3.40 -4.10 6.13
N LEU A 151 -2.26 -4.21 6.79
CA LEU A 151 -2.11 -4.79 8.12
C LEU A 151 -1.21 -3.90 8.97
N ALA A 152 -1.36 -4.01 10.29
CA ALA A 152 -0.42 -3.44 11.24
C ALA A 152 -0.46 -4.20 12.56
N GLY A 153 0.63 -4.09 13.34
CA GLY A 153 0.68 -4.63 14.69
C GLY A 153 -0.02 -3.75 15.74
N SER A 154 -0.52 -2.56 15.36
CA SER A 154 -1.37 -1.71 16.20
C SER A 154 -2.29 -0.83 15.35
N GLU A 155 -3.37 -0.30 15.95
CA GLU A 155 -4.26 0.65 15.28
C GLU A 155 -3.53 1.93 14.85
N ALA A 156 -2.73 2.51 15.74
CA ALA A 156 -1.97 3.72 15.42
C ALA A 156 -1.06 3.51 14.19
N THR A 157 -0.42 2.34 14.10
CA THR A 157 0.42 2.00 12.96
C THR A 157 -0.38 1.66 11.71
N LEU A 158 -1.61 1.15 11.81
CA LEU A 158 -2.48 0.94 10.66
C LEU A 158 -2.73 2.26 9.93
N LEU A 159 -3.09 3.30 10.68
CA LEU A 159 -3.31 4.65 10.12
C LEU A 159 -2.04 5.21 9.49
N GLN A 160 -0.90 5.11 10.18
CA GLN A 160 0.39 5.59 9.66
C GLN A 160 0.80 4.86 8.39
N THR A 161 0.60 3.54 8.33
CA THR A 161 0.91 2.71 7.16
C THR A 161 0.07 3.12 5.96
N GLY A 162 -1.25 3.27 6.15
CA GLY A 162 -2.14 3.69 5.08
C GLY A 162 -1.83 5.09 4.56
N ARG A 163 -1.55 6.05 5.45
CA ARG A 163 -1.11 7.39 5.06
C ARG A 163 0.24 7.38 4.34
N ALA A 164 1.19 6.58 4.82
CA ALA A 164 2.52 6.47 4.23
C ALA A 164 2.51 5.85 2.83
N TYR A 165 1.59 4.92 2.55
CA TYR A 165 1.46 4.30 1.24
C TYR A 165 0.51 5.06 0.32
N PHE A 166 -0.78 5.17 0.67
CA PHE A 166 -1.81 5.66 -0.24
C PHE A 166 -1.75 7.17 -0.47
N LEU A 167 -1.58 7.95 0.59
CA LEU A 167 -1.58 9.41 0.47
C LEU A 167 -0.29 9.96 -0.14
N ARG A 168 0.79 9.17 -0.12
CA ARG A 168 2.08 9.52 -0.72
C ARG A 168 2.34 8.84 -2.05
N TRP A 169 1.47 7.94 -2.50
CA TRP A 169 1.60 7.34 -3.82
C TRP A 169 1.69 8.46 -4.89
N PRO A 170 2.61 8.38 -5.87
CA PRO A 170 3.43 7.22 -6.26
C PRO A 170 4.81 7.12 -5.59
N TYR A 171 5.13 8.02 -4.65
CA TYR A 171 6.47 8.14 -4.08
C TYR A 171 6.77 7.05 -3.04
N PHE A 172 8.01 6.56 -3.04
CA PHE A 172 8.45 5.53 -2.09
C PHE A 172 8.80 6.12 -0.72
N TRP A 173 9.54 7.25 -0.68
CA TRP A 173 10.04 7.86 0.56
C TRP A 173 9.61 9.32 0.71
N GLU A 174 10.15 10.18 -0.14
CA GLU A 174 9.95 11.63 -0.10
C GLU A 174 9.03 12.06 -1.23
N VAL A 175 8.05 12.89 -0.90
CA VAL A 175 7.20 13.57 -1.89
C VAL A 175 8.00 14.75 -2.42
N TRP A 176 8.98 14.46 -3.27
CA TRP A 176 9.90 15.45 -3.80
C TRP A 176 10.02 15.32 -5.32
N GLY A 177 9.79 16.43 -6.02
CA GLY A 177 9.92 16.53 -7.47
C GLY A 177 8.92 15.66 -8.24
N ARG A 178 7.99 16.28 -8.96
CA ARG A 178 6.99 15.56 -9.77
C ARG A 178 7.64 14.62 -10.81
N GLU A 179 8.78 15.01 -11.36
CA GLU A 179 9.48 14.27 -12.41
C GLU A 179 10.73 13.53 -11.90
N SER A 180 11.39 14.06 -10.87
CA SER A 180 12.65 13.52 -10.36
C SER A 180 12.50 12.62 -9.14
N GLY A 181 11.32 12.61 -8.52
CA GLY A 181 11.04 11.84 -7.32
C GLY A 181 11.20 10.34 -7.54
N TYR A 182 11.52 9.65 -6.46
CA TYR A 182 11.65 8.20 -6.48
C TYR A 182 10.29 7.56 -6.26
N THR A 183 9.78 6.95 -7.31
CA THR A 183 8.46 6.28 -7.33
C THR A 183 8.62 4.77 -7.31
N PHE A 184 7.54 4.07 -6.96
CA PHE A 184 7.51 2.61 -7.05
C PHE A 184 7.82 2.11 -8.48
N LEU A 185 7.31 2.79 -9.51
CA LEU A 185 7.57 2.42 -10.89
C LEU A 185 9.05 2.57 -11.26
N LYS A 186 9.64 3.72 -10.92
CA LYS A 186 11.07 3.97 -11.18
C LYS A 186 11.96 2.96 -10.46
N PHE A 187 11.60 2.58 -9.23
CA PHE A 187 12.30 1.51 -8.52
C PHE A 187 12.20 0.15 -9.24
N GLU A 188 11.03 -0.22 -9.77
CA GLU A 188 10.86 -1.46 -10.55
C GLU A 188 11.71 -1.44 -11.83
N GLU A 189 11.76 -0.30 -12.52
CA GLU A 189 12.58 -0.09 -13.73
C GLU A 189 14.09 -0.14 -13.43
N ASP A 190 14.54 0.61 -12.42
CA ASP A 190 15.94 0.65 -12.00
C ASP A 190 16.45 -0.75 -11.58
N LEU A 191 15.63 -1.50 -10.83
CA LEU A 191 15.95 -2.88 -10.47
C LEU A 191 16.00 -3.80 -11.70
N GLY A 192 15.11 -3.60 -12.67
CA GLY A 192 15.11 -4.34 -13.94
C GLY A 192 16.37 -4.12 -14.73
N ASN A 193 16.80 -2.86 -14.86
CA ASN A 193 18.03 -2.49 -15.55
C ASN A 193 19.25 -3.09 -14.85
N TYR A 194 19.33 -2.94 -13.51
CA TYR A 194 20.42 -3.52 -12.72
C TYR A 194 20.54 -5.05 -12.88
N LEU A 195 19.41 -5.78 -12.83
CA LEU A 195 19.42 -7.23 -13.00
C LEU A 195 19.78 -7.64 -14.43
N ALA A 196 19.32 -6.88 -15.43
CA ALA A 196 19.65 -7.12 -16.83
C ALA A 196 21.16 -6.92 -17.11
N GLU A 197 21.77 -5.90 -16.51
CA GLU A 197 23.23 -5.68 -16.54
C GLU A 197 24.00 -6.83 -15.89
N ALA A 198 23.44 -7.42 -14.83
CA ALA A 198 23.97 -8.62 -14.18
C ALA A 198 23.68 -9.93 -14.95
N GLY A 199 23.04 -9.86 -16.13
CA GLY A 199 22.74 -11.01 -16.99
C GLY A 199 21.43 -11.74 -16.67
N ALA A 200 20.64 -11.26 -15.71
CA ALA A 200 19.35 -11.82 -15.34
C ALA A 200 18.20 -11.01 -15.97
N LYS A 201 17.50 -11.61 -16.95
CA LYS A 201 16.35 -10.97 -17.59
C LYS A 201 15.05 -11.52 -17.03
N PHE A 202 14.26 -10.66 -16.42
CA PHE A 202 12.92 -10.96 -15.95
C PHE A 202 11.90 -10.28 -16.86
N PRO A 203 10.81 -10.96 -17.26
CA PRO A 203 9.78 -10.37 -18.12
C PRO A 203 9.03 -9.23 -17.43
N LYS A 204 8.93 -9.26 -16.09
CA LYS A 204 8.30 -8.20 -15.30
C LYS A 204 8.85 -8.21 -13.87
N ILE A 205 9.16 -7.03 -13.34
CA ILE A 205 9.49 -6.82 -11.93
C ILE A 205 8.34 -6.04 -11.31
N MET A 206 7.91 -6.46 -10.12
CA MET A 206 6.80 -5.82 -9.40
C MET A 206 7.04 -5.84 -7.91
N VAL A 207 6.74 -4.73 -7.24
CA VAL A 207 6.65 -4.65 -5.79
C VAL A 207 5.33 -5.29 -5.35
N LYS A 208 5.42 -6.42 -4.64
CA LYS A 208 4.26 -7.17 -4.15
C LYS A 208 3.88 -6.85 -2.72
N SER A 209 4.81 -6.40 -1.90
CA SER A 209 4.61 -6.06 -0.50
C SER A 209 5.59 -5.01 -0.01
N LEU A 210 5.16 -4.20 0.95
CA LEU A 210 5.95 -3.18 1.63
C LEU A 210 5.78 -3.36 3.13
N LEU A 211 6.90 -3.45 3.85
CA LEU A 211 6.94 -3.43 5.31
C LEU A 211 7.39 -2.05 5.78
N TYR A 212 6.53 -1.38 6.51
CA TYR A 212 6.81 -0.12 7.19
C TYR A 212 7.22 -0.39 8.63
N SER A 213 8.26 0.29 9.08
CA SER A 213 8.68 0.31 10.48
C SER A 213 8.77 1.75 10.94
N PHE A 214 7.87 2.14 11.83
CA PHE A 214 7.84 3.49 12.38
C PHE A 214 8.70 3.52 13.64
N PRO A 215 9.72 4.40 13.73
CA PRO A 215 10.51 4.51 14.94
C PRO A 215 9.60 4.94 16.11
N PRO A 216 9.84 4.45 17.34
CA PRO A 216 9.13 4.94 18.50
C PRO A 216 9.34 6.45 18.64
N THR A 217 8.26 7.17 18.97
CA THR A 217 8.24 8.64 19.07
C THR A 217 9.30 9.22 20.03
N GLU A 218 9.87 8.41 20.92
CA GLU A 218 10.90 8.80 21.89
C GLU A 218 12.29 9.01 21.26
N LEU A 219 12.51 8.57 20.01
CA LEU A 219 13.79 8.71 19.29
C LEU A 219 13.84 9.93 18.36
N ILE A 220 13.04 10.97 18.62
CA ILE A 220 13.19 12.24 17.89
C ILE A 220 14.46 12.93 18.42
N PRO A 221 15.51 13.15 17.60
CA PRO A 221 16.67 13.94 18.01
C PRO A 221 16.20 15.29 18.55
N ALA A 222 16.82 15.79 19.61
CA ALA A 222 16.35 17.01 20.31
C ALA A 222 16.09 18.22 19.37
N GLY A 223 16.81 18.32 18.25
CA GLY A 223 16.63 19.36 17.23
C GLY A 223 15.36 19.25 16.38
N LEU A 224 14.65 18.11 16.40
CA LEU A 224 13.39 17.88 15.69
C LEU A 224 12.17 17.91 16.63
N ASN A 225 12.37 18.14 17.93
CA ASN A 225 11.27 18.30 18.90
C ASN A 225 10.37 19.51 18.58
N SER A 226 10.89 20.52 17.87
CA SER A 226 10.11 21.67 17.37
C SER A 226 9.07 21.29 16.32
N LEU A 227 9.16 20.09 15.73
CA LEU A 227 8.21 19.55 14.75
C LEU A 227 7.27 18.51 15.37
N ASN A 228 7.31 18.31 16.69
CA ASN A 228 6.42 17.38 17.38
C ASN A 228 5.05 18.05 17.66
N PHE A 229 4.14 17.92 16.69
CA PHE A 229 2.80 18.50 16.74
C PHE A 229 1.86 17.94 17.82
N LYS A 230 2.29 16.93 18.60
CA LYS A 230 1.49 16.44 19.75
C LYS A 230 1.35 17.48 20.86
N ASN A 231 2.29 18.42 20.96
CA ASN A 231 2.28 19.52 21.94
C ASN A 231 1.87 20.86 21.31
N SER A 232 1.59 20.91 20.01
CA SER A 232 1.29 22.15 19.28
C SER A 232 -0.21 22.42 19.28
N GLY A 233 -0.67 23.07 20.34
CA GLY A 233 -1.79 24.02 20.35
C GLY A 233 -3.15 23.53 19.84
N GLU A 234 -4.09 23.35 20.77
CA GLU A 234 -5.49 23.66 20.50
C GLU A 234 -5.61 25.13 20.10
N ILE A 235 -6.34 25.43 19.02
CA ILE A 235 -6.90 26.76 18.82
C ILE A 235 -8.21 26.75 19.59
N THR A 236 -8.20 27.34 20.79
CA THR A 236 -9.44 27.79 21.47
C THR A 236 -10.06 28.97 20.76
#